data_AF-A0A842LUD3-F1
#
_entry.id   AF-A0A842LUD3-F1
#
_cell.length_a   1.000
_cell.length_b   1.000
_cell.length_c   1.000
_cell.angle_alpha   90.00
_cell.angle_beta   90.00
_cell.angle_gamma   90.00
#
_symmetry.space_group_name_H-M   'P 1'
#
loop_
_entity.id
_entity.type
_entity.pdbx_description
1 polymer ?
#
loop_
_entity_poly.entity_id
_entity_poly.type
_entity_poly.pdbx_seq_one_letter_code
_entity_poly.pdbx_strand_id
1 'polypeptide(L)' 'MVLPICDVCLKSGILCQGCENKLKTGEVTQTELEIAKVLYRIGEGKLGFKRAIDLDGIVIIITEAGEVGKL' A
#
# COMPACT_ATOMS: atom_id res chain seq x y z
N MET A 1 5.62 -1.76 -10.20
CA MET A 1 5.28 -1.70 -8.76
C MET A 1 3.98 -2.48 -8.54
N VAL A 2 3.78 -3.07 -7.37
CA VAL A 2 2.49 -3.59 -6.94
C VAL A 2 2.11 -2.85 -5.67
N LEU A 3 0.90 -2.29 -5.60
CA LEU A 3 0.34 -1.69 -4.40
C LEU A 3 -1.10 -2.18 -4.21
N PRO A 4 -1.57 -2.33 -2.96
CA PRO A 4 -2.94 -2.76 -2.68
C PRO A 4 -4.00 -1.72 -3.09
N ILE A 5 -3.58 -0.47 -3.31
CA ILE A 5 -4.40 0.68 -3.71
C ILE A 5 -3.89 1.21 -5.06
N CYS A 6 -4.78 1.67 -5.94
CA CYS A 6 -4.38 2.16 -7.25
C CYS A 6 -3.74 3.56 -7.22
N ASP A 7 -2.85 3.81 -8.18
CA ASP A 7 -2.06 5.05 -8.28
C ASP A 7 -2.91 6.31 -8.33
N VAL A 8 -4.06 6.27 -9.02
CA VAL A 8 -4.97 7.42 -9.10
C VAL A 8 -5.43 7.84 -7.71
N CYS A 9 -5.77 6.89 -6.85
CA CYS A 9 -6.21 7.17 -5.48
C CYS A 9 -5.07 7.69 -4.61
N LEU A 10 -3.88 7.11 -4.76
CA LEU A 10 -2.70 7.52 -4.00
C LEU A 10 -2.21 8.91 -4.41
N LYS A 11 -2.31 9.24 -5.69
CA LYS A 11 -1.95 10.55 -6.25
C LYS A 11 -2.97 11.63 -5.90
N SER A 12 -4.27 11.32 -5.95
CA SER A 12 -5.34 12.29 -5.67
C SER A 12 -5.60 12.47 -4.17
N GLY A 13 -5.26 11.47 -3.35
CA GLY A 13 -5.63 11.39 -1.94
C GLY A 13 -7.10 11.00 -1.70
N ILE A 14 -7.85 10.69 -2.76
CA ILE A 14 -9.28 10.33 -2.72
C ILE A 14 -9.43 8.90 -3.23
N LEU A 15 -10.12 8.06 -2.45
CA LEU A 15 -10.38 6.68 -2.85
C LEU A 15 -11.48 6.62 -3.92
N CYS A 16 -11.25 5.83 -4.95
CA CYS A 16 -12.30 5.44 -5.88
C CYS A 16 -13.19 4.35 -5.26
N GLN A 17 -14.37 4.14 -5.84
CA GLN A 17 -15.32 3.13 -5.39
C GLN A 17 -14.68 1.73 -5.26
N GLY A 18 -13.76 1.36 -6.15
CA GLY A 18 -13.04 0.09 -6.07
C GLY A 18 -12.17 -0.02 -4.83
N CYS A 19 -11.33 0.98 -4.54
CA CYS A 19 -10.45 0.96 -3.37
C CYS A 19 -11.23 1.12 -2.06
N GLU A 20 -12.32 1.89 -2.05
CA GLU A 20 -13.23 1.94 -0.91
C GLU A 20 -13.84 0.57 -0.61
N ASN A 21 -14.30 -0.14 -1.64
CA ASN A 21 -14.88 -1.47 -1.47
C ASN A 21 -13.85 -2.44 -0.90
N LYS A 22 -12.59 -2.40 -1.35
CA LYS A 22 -11.51 -3.22 -0.81
C LYS A 22 -11.26 -3.01 0.68
N LEU A 23 -11.35 -1.77 1.14
CA LEU A 23 -11.27 -1.46 2.59
C LEU A 23 -12.50 -1.98 3.33
N LYS A 24 -13.69 -1.77 2.78
CA LYS A 24 -14.96 -2.22 3.39
C LYS A 24 -15.03 -3.74 3.52
N THR A 25 -14.51 -4.49 2.54
CA THR A 25 -14.49 -5.95 2.56
C THR A 25 -13.31 -6.53 3.32
N GLY A 26 -12.33 -5.71 3.72
CA GLY A 26 -11.10 -6.16 4.35
C GLY A 26 -10.11 -6.83 3.40
N GLU A 27 -10.30 -6.71 2.07
CA GLU A 27 -9.27 -7.11 1.08
C GLU A 27 -7.99 -6.28 1.26
N VAL A 28 -8.14 -5.01 1.66
CA VAL A 28 -7.06 -4.11 2.03
C VAL A 28 -7.33 -3.59 3.43
N THR A 29 -6.31 -3.60 4.28
CA THR A 29 -6.40 -3.07 5.64
C THR A 29 -6.12 -1.56 5.69
N GLN A 30 -6.53 -0.91 6.78
CA GLN A 30 -6.19 0.50 7.01
C GLN A 30 -4.67 0.70 7.10
N THR A 31 -3.95 -0.22 7.74
CA THR A 31 -2.49 -0.20 7.83
C THR A 31 -1.85 -0.27 6.44
N GLU A 32 -2.33 -1.14 5.56
CA GLU A 32 -1.85 -1.22 4.17
C GLU A 32 -2.13 0.05 3.35
N LEU A 33 -3.29 0.69 3.54
CA LEU A 33 -3.57 1.98 2.89
C LEU A 33 -2.58 3.06 3.32
N GLU A 34 -2.31 3.19 4.62
CA GLU A 34 -1.38 4.20 5.12
C GLU A 34 0.06 3.93 4.66
N ILE A 35 0.52 2.68 4.68
CA ILE A 35 1.82 2.28 4.13
C ILE A 35 1.89 2.61 2.63
N ALA A 36 0.85 2.30 1.86
CA ALA A 36 0.81 2.58 0.42
C ALA A 36 0.93 4.09 0.13
N LYS A 37 0.25 4.95 0.90
CA LYS A 37 0.37 6.41 0.76
C LYS A 37 1.79 6.90 1.02
N VAL A 38 2.44 6.39 2.07
CA VAL A 38 3.81 6.76 2.43
C VAL A 38 4.80 6.31 1.37
N LEU A 39 4.75 5.03 0.98
CA LEU A 39 5.67 4.46 -0.01
C LEU A 39 5.50 5.08 -1.39
N TYR A 40 4.26 5.34 -1.82
CA TYR A 40 4.00 6.01 -3.10
C TYR A 40 4.60 7.41 -3.14
N ARG A 41 4.52 8.16 -2.03
CA ARG A 41 5.09 9.50 -1.91
C ARG A 41 6.62 9.49 -1.93
N ILE A 42 7.24 8.61 -1.14
CA ILE A 42 8.70 8.54 -1.02
C ILE A 42 9.33 7.99 -2.31
N GLY A 43 8.71 6.97 -2.89
CA GLY A 43 9.21 6.31 -4.10
C GLY A 43 8.76 6.96 -5.41
N GLU A 44 8.08 8.11 -5.36
CA GLU A 44 7.49 8.78 -6.55
C GLU A 44 6.69 7.82 -7.45
N GLY A 45 5.92 6.91 -6.85
CA GLY A 45 5.17 5.89 -7.57
C GLY A 45 6.01 4.78 -8.21
N LYS A 46 7.22 4.51 -7.70
CA LYS A 46 8.08 3.40 -8.17
C LYS A 46 8.19 2.25 -7.15
N LEU A 47 7.99 2.54 -5.87
CA LEU A 47 8.08 1.57 -4.77
C LEU A 47 6.74 0.92 -4.44
N GLY A 48 6.73 -0.41 -4.30
CA GLY A 48 5.51 -1.17 -4.02
C GLY A 48 5.70 -2.29 -3.00
N PHE A 49 4.58 -2.81 -2.53
CA PHE A 49 4.50 -4.00 -1.70
C PHE A 49 3.18 -4.75 -1.95
N LYS A 50 3.18 -6.06 -1.69
CA LYS A 50 2.05 -6.96 -1.94
C LYS A 50 1.06 -7.00 -0.78
N ARG A 51 1.57 -7.03 0.45
CA ARG A 51 0.76 -7.17 1.67
C ARG A 51 1.49 -6.62 2.89
N ALA A 52 0.74 -6.11 3.85
CA ALA A 52 1.28 -5.84 5.19
C ALA A 52 0.49 -6.60 6.26
N ILE A 53 1.21 -7.07 7.27
CA ILE A 53 0.63 -7.71 8.45
C ILE A 53 1.01 -6.85 9.65
N ASP A 54 -0.01 -6.35 10.33
CA ASP A 54 0.13 -5.60 11.57
C ASP A 54 0.03 -6.56 12.75
N LEU A 55 1.14 -6.71 13.47
CA LEU A 55 1.22 -7.42 14.74
C LEU A 55 1.49 -6.35 15.79
N ASP A 56 0.88 -6.41 16.96
CA ASP A 56 1.00 -5.35 17.98
C ASP A 56 2.48 -4.92 18.21
N GLY A 57 2.83 -3.71 17.74
CA GLY A 57 4.18 -3.14 17.79
C GLY A 57 5.16 -3.50 16.65
N ILE A 58 4.77 -4.37 15.70
CA ILE A 58 5.58 -4.85 14.57
C ILE A 58 4.74 -4.91 13.27
N VAL A 59 5.16 -4.20 12.25
CA VAL A 59 4.58 -4.31 10.90
C VAL A 59 5.50 -5.13 9.99
N ILE A 60 4.98 -6.20 9.41
CA ILE A 60 5.68 -7.01 8.40
C ILE A 60 5.19 -6.58 7.02
N ILE A 61 6.08 -6.07 6.18
CA ILE A 61 5.78 -5.71 4.78
C ILE A 61 6.32 -6.81 3.85
N ILE A 62 5.44 -7.40 3.06
CA ILE A 62 5.77 -8.43 2.08
C ILE A 62 5.82 -7.78 0.70
N THR A 63 6.95 -7.89 0.01
CA THR A 63 7.16 -7.34 -1.34
C THR A 63 7.80 -8.38 -2.28
N GLU A 64 8.13 -7.99 -3.50
CA GLU A 64 8.80 -8.87 -4.46
C GLU A 64 10.29 -9.04 -4.14
N ALA A 65 10.85 -10.17 -4.58
CA ALA A 65 12.27 -10.41 -4.45
C ALA A 65 13.07 -9.31 -5.17
N GLY A 66 14.08 -8.77 -4.49
CA GLY A 66 14.90 -7.69 -5.02
C GLY A 66 14.31 -6.28 -4.87
N GLU A 67 13.11 -6.12 -4.29
CA GLU A 67 12.54 -4.79 -4.00
C GLU A 67 12.98 -4.23 -2.63
N VAL A 68 13.46 -5.09 -1.73
CA VAL A 68 13.94 -4.67 -0.41
C VAL A 68 15.19 -3.80 -0.56
N GLY A 69 15.17 -2.61 0.07
CA GLY A 69 16.28 -1.67 0.08
C GLY A 69 16.38 -0.77 -1.16
N LYS A 70 15.44 -0.86 -2.11
CA LYS A 70 15.31 0.12 -3.20
C LYS A 70 14.70 1.42 -2.67
N LEU A 71 15.26 2.54 -3.11
CA LEU A 71 14.74 3.91 -2.93
C LEU A 71 14.63 4.56 -4.30
#